data_AF-A0A418MLJ5-F1
#
_entry.id   AF-A0A418MLJ5-F1
#
_cell.length_a   1.000
_cell.length_b   1.000
_cell.length_c   1.000
_cell.angle_alpha   90.00
_cell.angle_beta   90.00
_cell.angle_gamma   90.00
#
_symmetry.space_group_name_H-M   'P 1'
#
loop_
_entity.id
_entity.type
_entity.pdbx_description
1 polymer ?
#
loop_
_entity_poly.entity_id
_entity_poly.type
_entity_poly.pdbx_seq_one_letter_code
_entity_poly.pdbx_strand_id
1 'polypeptide(L)'
;MTSAPLRTTEELIKFCDHYFAACQARVLCTQSDYREYELPVDVDKELTDRPFFWAWIEQTGQTAPPTILRLAFTVEAAERENRRLRHQVEEQQVGMAHPTFIPIPKSELLTLGSFRLARIFASVEERGKYAKVKPKSEHGKAMVTHLVPWLMINLLISYRSDFLRQEFVSYGICLENGQITDNFYDLIKNIPMETVSETELCLNATLSFTAANQIIRRRIEQYIHQLPHDWAITASQHWADEIVQIETYYQSLAPDKDVSELAMLESEKQYKLQQLEKRYRPHIEIEAKQIALIYLPLHR
;
A
#
# COMPACT_ATOMS: atom_id res chain seq x y z
N MET A 1 -19.77 -13.40 8.15
CA MET A 1 -19.30 -12.26 7.35
C MET A 1 -18.27 -11.52 8.18
N THR A 2 -16.98 -11.71 7.91
CA THR A 2 -15.90 -10.94 8.55
C THR A 2 -16.13 -9.48 8.19
N SER A 3 -16.30 -8.61 9.20
CA SER A 3 -16.38 -7.17 8.99
C SER A 3 -15.12 -6.69 8.26
N ALA A 4 -15.27 -5.71 7.37
CA ALA A 4 -14.12 -5.08 6.73
C ALA A 4 -13.13 -4.58 7.82
N PRO A 5 -11.81 -4.72 7.63
CA PRO A 5 -10.82 -4.34 8.64
C PRO A 5 -10.82 -2.81 8.86
N LEU A 6 -10.26 -2.39 10.01
CA LEU A 6 -10.07 -0.98 10.40
C LEU A 6 -11.39 -0.21 10.55
N ARG A 7 -12.47 -0.89 10.93
CA ARG A 7 -13.79 -0.27 11.13
C ARG A 7 -14.00 0.22 12.56
N THR A 8 -13.24 -0.32 13.52
CA THR A 8 -13.31 0.10 14.91
C THR A 8 -12.14 1.01 15.27
N THR A 9 -12.35 1.88 16.25
CA THR A 9 -11.31 2.73 16.82
C THR A 9 -10.14 1.90 17.35
N GLU A 10 -10.41 0.76 17.99
CA GLU A 10 -9.39 -0.14 18.51
C GLU A 10 -8.52 -0.74 17.39
N GLU A 11 -9.12 -1.16 16.27
CA GLU A 11 -8.37 -1.66 15.11
C GLU A 11 -7.48 -0.57 14.49
N LEU A 12 -7.99 0.66 14.36
CA LEU A 12 -7.21 1.79 13.84
C LEU A 12 -6.03 2.14 14.75
N ILE A 13 -6.24 2.16 16.06
CA ILE A 13 -5.18 2.39 17.04
C ILE A 13 -4.12 1.30 16.94
N LYS A 14 -4.51 0.02 16.96
CA LYS A 14 -3.57 -1.11 16.82
C LYS A 14 -2.78 -1.04 15.53
N PHE A 15 -3.43 -0.68 14.43
CA PHE A 15 -2.77 -0.51 13.13
C PHE A 15 -1.72 0.61 13.17
N CYS A 16 -2.07 1.78 13.71
CA CYS A 16 -1.13 2.90 13.84
C CYS A 16 0.02 2.57 14.80
N ASP A 17 -0.27 2.01 15.98
CA ASP A 17 0.75 1.61 16.96
C ASP A 17 1.75 0.62 16.30
N HIS A 18 1.26 -0.35 15.52
CA HIS A 18 2.10 -1.30 14.78
C HIS A 18 2.95 -0.62 13.70
N TYR A 19 2.35 0.25 12.88
CA TYR A 19 3.05 0.97 11.82
C TYR A 19 4.17 1.86 12.37
N PHE A 20 3.87 2.69 13.38
CA PHE A 20 4.85 3.60 13.96
C PHE A 20 5.96 2.85 14.71
N ALA A 21 5.65 1.72 15.36
CA ALA A 21 6.67 0.85 15.93
C ALA A 21 7.59 0.24 14.86
N ALA A 22 7.03 -0.24 13.73
CA ALA A 22 7.81 -0.78 12.61
C ALA A 22 8.72 0.27 11.97
N CYS A 23 8.25 1.52 11.91
CA CYS A 23 9.03 2.67 11.47
C CYS A 23 10.00 3.22 12.52
N GLN A 24 10.11 2.60 13.70
CA GLN A 24 10.98 3.05 14.80
C GLN A 24 10.66 4.47 15.31
N ALA A 25 9.41 4.93 15.15
CA ALA A 25 8.97 6.20 15.71
C ALA A 25 8.83 6.07 17.23
N ARG A 26 9.29 7.09 17.96
CA ARG A 26 9.21 7.10 19.43
C ARG A 26 7.81 7.52 19.86
N VAL A 27 7.17 6.71 20.68
CA VAL A 27 5.89 7.06 21.31
C VAL A 27 6.15 8.06 22.43
N LEU A 28 5.56 9.25 22.34
CA LEU A 28 5.69 10.31 23.34
C LEU A 28 4.51 10.33 24.32
N CYS A 29 3.31 10.04 23.83
CA CYS A 29 2.09 10.07 24.63
C CYS A 29 1.11 9.00 24.18
N THR A 30 0.47 8.33 25.15
CA THR A 30 -0.59 7.35 24.95
C THR A 30 -1.74 7.69 25.89
N GLN A 31 -2.89 8.04 25.32
CA GLN A 31 -4.12 8.31 26.06
C GLN A 31 -5.32 7.65 25.38
N SER A 32 -6.50 7.74 26.00
CA SER A 32 -7.74 7.21 25.41
C SER A 32 -8.00 7.86 24.05
N ASP A 33 -8.03 7.03 23.00
CA ASP A 33 -8.23 7.44 21.61
C ASP A 33 -7.29 8.56 21.14
N TYR A 34 -6.06 8.59 21.67
CA TYR A 34 -5.06 9.58 21.31
C TYR A 34 -3.62 9.06 21.39
N ARG A 35 -2.77 9.50 20.46
CA ARG A 35 -1.34 9.17 20.38
C ARG A 35 -0.51 10.37 19.94
N GLU A 36 0.69 10.49 20.49
CA GLU A 36 1.75 11.37 19.99
C GLU A 36 3.00 10.56 19.61
N TYR A 37 3.48 10.73 18.38
CA TYR A 37 4.66 10.06 17.84
C TYR A 37 5.72 11.07 17.42
N GLU A 38 6.95 10.87 17.86
CA GLU A 38 8.12 11.54 17.29
C GLU A 38 8.54 10.81 16.02
N LEU A 39 8.39 11.47 14.87
CA LEU A 39 8.66 10.87 13.57
C LEU A 39 10.16 10.89 13.26
N PRO A 40 10.73 9.76 12.82
CA PRO A 40 12.01 9.73 12.12
C PRO A 40 11.96 10.57 10.84
N VAL A 41 13.12 11.04 10.40
CA VAL A 41 13.27 11.98 9.27
C VAL A 41 12.66 11.44 7.97
N ASP A 42 12.91 10.18 7.66
CA ASP A 42 12.38 9.49 6.48
C ASP A 42 10.85 9.35 6.54
N VAL A 43 10.32 8.99 7.71
CA VAL A 43 8.87 8.86 7.93
C VAL A 43 8.18 10.23 7.87
N ASP A 44 8.82 11.29 8.39
CA ASP A 44 8.29 12.64 8.28
C ASP A 44 8.17 13.10 6.82
N LYS A 45 9.19 12.85 5.99
CA LYS A 45 9.16 13.14 4.54
C LYS A 45 7.99 12.44 3.85
N GLU A 46 7.73 11.20 4.22
CA GLU A 46 6.62 10.42 3.65
C GLU A 46 5.25 10.89 4.15
N LEU A 47 5.14 11.33 5.40
CA LEU A 47 3.85 11.64 5.98
C LEU A 47 3.46 13.12 5.83
N THR A 48 4.34 14.09 6.07
CA THR A 48 3.92 15.48 6.27
C THR A 48 3.87 16.35 5.02
N ASP A 49 4.30 15.85 3.86
CA ASP A 49 4.20 16.54 2.56
C ASP A 49 4.77 17.97 2.59
N ARG A 50 5.98 18.12 3.15
CA ARG A 50 6.71 19.40 3.26
C ARG A 50 7.99 19.39 2.41
N PRO A 51 7.92 19.26 1.08
CA PRO A 51 9.09 19.11 0.22
C PRO A 51 10.04 20.31 0.28
N PHE A 52 9.51 21.54 0.36
CA PHE A 52 10.33 22.74 0.44
C PHE A 52 11.12 22.85 1.74
N PHE A 53 10.53 22.43 2.86
CA PHE A 53 11.22 22.40 4.16
C PHE A 53 12.41 21.45 4.11
N TRP A 54 12.19 20.23 3.60
CA TRP A 54 13.25 19.23 3.50
C TRP A 54 14.33 19.62 2.51
N ALA A 55 13.96 20.18 1.35
CA ALA A 55 14.92 20.70 0.38
C ALA A 55 15.80 21.81 0.98
N TRP A 56 15.20 22.71 1.77
CA TRP A 56 15.96 23.77 2.45
C TRP A 56 16.88 23.23 3.54
N ILE A 57 16.41 22.30 4.38
CA ILE A 57 17.23 21.63 5.41
C ILE A 57 18.44 20.96 4.77
N GLU A 58 18.24 20.21 3.68
CA GLU A 58 19.30 19.49 2.97
C GLU A 58 20.30 20.45 2.31
N GLN A 59 19.83 21.54 1.69
CA GLN A 59 20.69 22.54 1.07
C GLN A 59 21.52 23.33 2.10
N THR A 60 20.95 23.61 3.27
CA THR A 60 21.61 24.39 4.31
C THR A 60 22.45 23.55 5.27
N GLY A 61 22.34 22.22 5.22
CA GLY A 61 23.03 21.30 6.13
C GLY A 61 22.58 21.42 7.59
N GLN A 62 21.38 21.97 7.83
CA GLN A 62 20.84 22.13 9.18
C GLN A 62 20.24 20.82 9.71
N THR A 63 20.10 20.73 11.03
CA THR A 63 19.34 19.65 11.67
C THR A 63 17.87 20.03 11.76
N ALA A 64 17.01 19.19 11.19
CA ALA A 64 15.56 19.39 11.29
C ALA A 64 15.09 19.20 12.75
N PRO A 65 14.23 20.09 13.28
CA PRO A 65 13.56 19.84 14.55
C PRO A 65 12.70 18.56 14.49
N PRO A 66 12.57 17.83 15.61
CA PRO A 66 11.76 16.62 15.66
C PRO A 66 10.30 16.93 15.33
N THR A 67 9.70 16.15 14.44
CA THR A 67 8.29 16.30 14.09
C THR A 67 7.44 15.42 15.00
N ILE A 68 6.53 16.05 15.75
CA ILE A 68 5.58 15.34 16.61
C ILE A 68 4.23 15.25 15.90
N LEU A 69 3.89 14.04 15.46
CA LEU A 69 2.59 13.73 14.87
C LEU A 69 1.59 13.40 15.99
N ARG A 70 0.45 14.11 16.00
CA ARG A 70 -0.58 14.01 17.04
C ARG A 70 -1.86 13.48 16.42
N LEU A 71 -2.25 12.26 16.78
CA LEU A 71 -3.41 11.58 16.20
C LEU A 71 -4.49 11.38 17.27
N ALA A 72 -5.69 11.86 16.99
CA ALA A 72 -6.91 11.54 17.73
C ALA A 72 -7.76 10.57 16.91
N PHE A 73 -8.40 9.61 17.55
CA PHE A 73 -9.19 8.57 16.87
C PHE A 73 -10.70 8.75 17.09
N THR A 74 -11.09 9.74 17.91
CA THR A 74 -12.47 10.17 18.14
C THR A 74 -12.53 11.70 18.20
N VAL A 75 -13.72 12.28 17.93
CA VAL A 75 -13.92 13.73 17.99
C VAL A 75 -13.71 14.24 19.41
N GLU A 76 -14.21 13.49 20.39
CA GLU A 76 -14.10 13.79 21.82
C GLU A 76 -12.64 13.83 22.26
N ALA A 77 -11.82 12.89 21.79
CA ALA A 77 -10.38 12.91 22.04
C ALA A 77 -9.69 14.08 21.36
N ALA A 78 -10.04 14.39 20.11
CA ALA A 78 -9.47 15.55 19.40
C ALA A 78 -9.77 16.86 20.14
N GLU A 79 -11.00 17.08 20.60
CA GLU A 79 -11.38 18.27 21.34
C GLU A 79 -10.69 18.36 22.71
N ARG A 80 -10.69 17.25 23.46
CA ARG A 80 -10.04 17.17 24.78
C ARG A 80 -8.56 17.49 24.68
N GLU A 81 -7.85 16.87 23.74
CA GLU A 81 -6.40 17.06 23.60
C GLU A 81 -6.06 18.42 23.00
N ASN A 82 -6.84 18.94 22.07
CA ASN A 82 -6.64 20.31 21.58
C ASN A 82 -6.84 21.35 22.69
N ARG A 83 -7.76 21.15 23.64
CA ARG A 83 -7.89 22.02 24.83
C ARG A 83 -6.66 21.92 25.73
N ARG A 84 -6.18 20.70 26.00
CA ARG A 84 -4.97 20.48 26.81
C ARG A 84 -3.75 21.18 26.19
N LEU A 85 -3.54 21.00 24.88
CA LEU A 85 -2.41 21.60 24.15
C LEU A 85 -2.46 23.14 24.16
N ARG A 86 -3.66 23.74 24.04
CA ARG A 86 -3.85 25.19 24.17
C ARG A 86 -3.42 25.69 25.55
N HIS A 87 -3.92 25.08 26.61
CA HIS A 87 -3.57 25.47 27.98
C HIS A 87 -2.07 25.34 28.26
N GLN A 88 -1.41 24.30 27.75
CA GLN A 88 0.04 24.15 27.89
C GLN A 88 0.82 25.29 27.23
N VAL A 89 0.40 25.76 26.05
CA VAL A 89 1.05 26.90 25.38
C VAL A 89 0.74 28.22 26.10
N GLU A 90 -0.49 28.40 26.57
CA GLU A 90 -0.89 29.58 27.36
C GLU A 90 -0.05 29.69 28.64
N GLU A 91 0.08 28.60 29.40
CA GLU A 91 0.91 28.56 30.62
C GLU A 91 2.38 28.86 30.34
N GLN A 92 2.93 28.37 29.22
CA GLN A 92 4.30 28.67 28.80
C GLN A 92 4.49 30.14 28.39
N GLN A 93 3.44 30.81 27.92
CA GLN A 93 3.48 32.23 27.58
C GLN A 93 3.33 33.13 28.81
N VAL A 94 2.62 32.66 29.84
CA VAL A 94 2.46 33.39 31.12
C VAL A 94 3.82 33.49 31.82
N GLY A 95 4.44 34.68 31.71
CA GLY A 95 5.75 34.98 32.29
C GLY A 95 6.83 35.38 31.27
N MET A 96 6.55 35.32 29.96
CA MET A 96 7.46 35.83 28.93
C MET A 96 7.32 37.34 28.74
N ALA A 97 8.42 38.08 28.90
CA ALA A 97 8.46 39.54 28.74
C ALA A 97 8.13 40.03 27.31
N HIS A 98 8.37 39.18 26.31
CA HIS A 98 7.95 39.38 24.92
C HIS A 98 7.39 38.06 24.37
N PRO A 99 6.06 37.94 24.20
CA PRO A 99 5.47 36.71 23.68
C PRO A 99 5.88 36.53 22.22
N THR A 100 6.80 35.60 21.96
CA THR A 100 7.03 35.10 20.61
C THR A 100 5.77 34.33 20.21
N PHE A 101 5.28 34.49 18.97
CA PHE A 101 4.14 33.72 18.51
C PHE A 101 4.52 32.23 18.49
N ILE A 102 4.02 31.47 19.47
CA ILE A 102 4.14 30.01 19.50
C ILE A 102 2.86 29.44 18.87
N PRO A 103 2.94 28.83 17.68
CA PRO A 103 1.76 28.22 17.07
C PRO A 103 1.28 27.07 17.95
N ILE A 104 -0.01 27.10 18.29
CA ILE A 104 -0.62 26.06 19.12
C ILE A 104 -0.65 24.74 18.33
N PRO A 105 -0.01 23.67 18.82
CA PRO A 105 -0.06 22.38 18.17
C PRO A 105 -1.50 21.84 18.18
N LYS A 106 -1.90 21.19 17.07
CA LYS A 106 -3.23 20.60 16.92
C LYS A 106 -3.13 19.09 16.70
N SER A 107 -4.09 18.35 17.21
CA SER A 107 -4.31 16.95 16.87
C SER A 107 -5.04 16.82 15.54
N GLU A 108 -4.64 15.84 14.73
CA GLU A 108 -5.36 15.43 13.54
C GLU A 108 -6.33 14.30 13.89
N LEU A 109 -7.60 14.45 13.50
CA LEU A 109 -8.59 13.37 13.64
C LEU A 109 -8.34 12.32 12.54
N LEU A 110 -8.04 11.10 12.94
CA LEU A 110 -7.77 9.98 12.05
C LEU A 110 -9.04 9.14 11.85
N THR A 111 -9.59 9.20 10.63
CA THR A 111 -10.75 8.40 10.21
C THR A 111 -10.46 7.70 8.89
N LEU A 112 -11.28 6.70 8.55
CA LEU A 112 -11.29 6.13 7.20
C LEU A 112 -11.58 7.24 6.17
N GLY A 113 -10.69 7.40 5.20
CA GLY A 113 -10.76 8.47 4.20
C GLY A 113 -10.03 9.77 4.59
N SER A 114 -9.47 9.87 5.80
CA SER A 114 -8.61 11.01 6.16
C SER A 114 -7.31 10.99 5.34
N PHE A 115 -6.82 12.18 4.99
CA PHE A 115 -5.56 12.35 4.25
C PHE A 115 -4.38 11.66 4.96
N ARG A 116 -4.30 11.81 6.29
CA ARG A 116 -3.23 11.22 7.11
C ARG A 116 -3.22 9.70 7.01
N LEU A 117 -4.38 9.05 7.12
CA LEU A 117 -4.48 7.60 7.01
C LEU A 117 -4.09 7.12 5.60
N ALA A 118 -4.49 7.85 4.55
CA ALA A 118 -4.08 7.55 3.19
C ALA A 118 -2.55 7.64 3.00
N ARG A 119 -1.88 8.64 3.60
CA ARG A 119 -0.41 8.73 3.60
C ARG A 119 0.25 7.57 4.34
N ILE A 120 -0.32 7.14 5.46
CA ILE A 120 0.16 5.95 6.20
C ILE A 120 0.03 4.70 5.31
N PHE A 121 -1.11 4.50 4.63
CA PHE A 121 -1.26 3.37 3.70
C PHE A 121 -0.26 3.41 2.54
N ALA A 122 -0.04 4.58 1.95
CA ALA A 122 0.96 4.72 0.88
C ALA A 122 2.38 4.40 1.38
N SER A 123 2.73 4.84 2.59
CA SER A 123 4.01 4.49 3.22
C SER A 123 4.13 2.99 3.50
N VAL A 124 3.06 2.36 4.02
CA VAL A 124 3.02 0.90 4.23
C VAL A 124 3.21 0.14 2.92
N GLU A 125 2.54 0.56 1.85
CA GLU A 125 2.67 -0.08 0.53
C GLU A 125 4.10 0.07 0.00
N GLU A 126 4.74 1.23 0.16
CA GLU A 126 6.12 1.46 -0.29
C GLU A 126 7.14 0.65 0.52
N ARG A 127 7.06 0.73 1.86
CA ARG A 127 7.99 0.05 2.77
C ARG A 127 7.78 -1.46 2.80
N GLY A 128 6.58 -1.92 2.47
CA GLY A 128 6.18 -3.33 2.50
C GLY A 128 6.50 -4.12 1.24
N LYS A 129 6.99 -3.49 0.16
CA LYS A 129 7.22 -4.15 -1.15
C LYS A 129 8.20 -5.32 -1.06
N TYR A 130 9.24 -5.18 -0.23
CA TYR A 130 10.31 -6.16 -0.12
C TYR A 130 10.56 -6.52 1.34
N ALA A 131 10.76 -7.80 1.62
CA ALA A 131 11.16 -8.25 2.94
C ALA A 131 12.16 -9.41 2.87
N LYS A 132 13.06 -9.46 3.84
CA LYS A 132 13.97 -10.60 4.08
C LYS A 132 13.90 -10.97 5.55
N VAL A 133 13.26 -12.09 5.87
CA VAL A 133 12.88 -12.41 7.25
C VAL A 133 13.07 -13.88 7.60
N LYS A 134 13.27 -14.16 8.90
CA LYS A 134 13.25 -15.51 9.50
C LYS A 134 12.36 -15.50 10.75
N PRO A 135 11.83 -16.65 11.19
CA PRO A 135 11.16 -16.75 12.48
C PRO A 135 12.08 -16.30 13.61
N LYS A 136 11.53 -15.54 14.57
CA LYS A 136 12.27 -15.17 15.78
C LYS A 136 12.71 -16.43 16.51
N SER A 137 13.96 -16.45 16.94
CA SER A 137 14.46 -17.54 17.78
C SER A 137 13.78 -17.48 19.16
N GLU A 138 13.15 -18.57 19.60
CA GLU A 138 12.68 -18.65 20.98
C GLU A 138 13.87 -18.70 21.94
N HIS A 139 13.81 -17.91 23.01
CA HIS A 139 14.84 -17.69 24.01
C HIS A 139 15.66 -18.96 24.35
N GLY A 140 16.95 -18.95 23.99
CA GLY A 140 17.97 -19.80 24.61
C GLY A 140 18.26 -21.16 23.96
N LYS A 141 17.60 -21.54 22.87
CA LYS A 141 18.03 -22.69 22.05
C LYS A 141 18.40 -22.24 20.66
N ALA A 142 19.66 -21.85 20.49
CA ALA A 142 20.30 -21.81 19.18
C ALA A 142 20.44 -23.24 18.66
N MET A 143 19.32 -23.85 18.25
CA MET A 143 19.40 -25.03 17.41
C MET A 143 19.84 -24.51 16.04
N VAL A 144 20.92 -25.08 15.50
CA VAL A 144 21.31 -24.88 14.10
C VAL A 144 20.27 -25.61 13.25
N THR A 145 19.07 -25.04 13.17
CA THR A 145 18.01 -25.51 12.31
C THR A 145 18.37 -25.10 10.90
N HIS A 146 18.47 -26.10 10.02
CA HIS A 146 18.58 -25.84 8.60
C HIS A 146 17.37 -25.01 8.16
N LEU A 147 17.66 -23.81 7.64
CA LEU A 147 16.65 -22.88 7.18
C LEU A 147 16.51 -23.02 5.67
N VAL A 148 15.28 -23.26 5.23
CA VAL A 148 14.93 -23.38 3.82
C VAL A 148 14.49 -22.02 3.31
N PRO A 149 15.08 -21.52 2.21
CA PRO A 149 14.67 -20.28 1.59
C PRO A 149 13.37 -20.46 0.80
N TRP A 150 12.36 -19.65 1.12
CA TRP A 150 11.09 -19.53 0.40
C TRP A 150 10.96 -18.14 -0.21
N LEU A 151 10.63 -18.08 -1.50
CA LEU A 151 10.22 -16.85 -2.17
C LEU A 151 8.70 -16.72 -2.06
N MET A 152 8.24 -15.80 -1.23
CA MET A 152 6.84 -15.40 -1.17
C MET A 152 6.59 -14.28 -2.18
N ILE A 153 5.50 -14.39 -2.95
CA ILE A 153 4.99 -13.31 -3.79
C ILE A 153 3.49 -13.15 -3.52
N ASN A 154 3.09 -11.95 -3.11
CA ASN A 154 1.70 -11.55 -3.01
C ASN A 154 1.34 -10.72 -4.24
N LEU A 155 0.28 -11.12 -4.93
CA LEU A 155 -0.17 -10.54 -6.19
C LEU A 155 -1.61 -10.06 -6.06
N LEU A 156 -1.91 -8.97 -6.76
CA LEU A 156 -3.26 -8.51 -7.02
C LEU A 156 -3.59 -8.82 -8.49
N ILE A 157 -4.57 -9.68 -8.71
CA ILE A 157 -5.09 -9.98 -10.05
C ILE A 157 -6.35 -9.14 -10.25
N SER A 158 -6.33 -8.28 -11.26
CA SER A 158 -7.43 -7.38 -11.61
C SER A 158 -8.01 -7.76 -12.96
N TYR A 159 -9.25 -8.23 -12.97
CA TYR A 159 -10.04 -8.50 -14.18
C TYR A 159 -10.80 -7.21 -14.52
N ARG A 160 -10.39 -6.54 -15.60
CA ARG A 160 -10.88 -5.21 -15.98
C ARG A 160 -11.66 -5.27 -17.26
N SER A 161 -12.80 -4.58 -17.24
CA SER A 161 -13.73 -4.34 -18.34
C SER A 161 -14.63 -3.16 -17.94
N ASP A 162 -15.90 -3.17 -18.32
CA ASP A 162 -16.93 -2.27 -17.78
C ASP A 162 -17.11 -2.42 -16.26
N PHE A 163 -16.69 -3.55 -15.68
CA PHE A 163 -16.54 -3.75 -14.24
C PHE A 163 -15.08 -4.09 -13.85
N LEU A 164 -14.76 -3.87 -12.58
CA LEU A 164 -13.49 -4.25 -11.96
C LEU A 164 -13.75 -5.36 -10.93
N ARG A 165 -13.15 -6.53 -11.15
CA ARG A 165 -13.06 -7.59 -10.12
C ARG A 165 -11.60 -7.79 -9.75
N GLN A 166 -11.32 -7.86 -8.45
CA GLN A 166 -9.97 -8.03 -7.94
C GLN A 166 -9.90 -9.20 -6.97
N GLU A 167 -8.77 -9.89 -6.98
CA GLU A 167 -8.44 -10.93 -6.02
C GLU A 167 -6.97 -10.82 -5.59
N PHE A 168 -6.72 -11.06 -4.31
CA PHE A 168 -5.37 -11.19 -3.77
C PHE A 168 -5.00 -12.66 -3.72
N VAL A 169 -3.83 -12.99 -4.25
CA VAL A 169 -3.26 -14.34 -4.20
C VAL A 169 -1.86 -14.29 -3.61
N SER A 170 -1.51 -15.31 -2.84
CA SER A 170 -0.19 -15.45 -2.22
C SER A 170 0.41 -16.78 -2.62
N TYR A 171 1.59 -16.75 -3.22
CA TYR A 171 2.35 -17.95 -3.58
C TYR A 171 3.68 -17.99 -2.83
N GLY A 172 4.06 -19.17 -2.37
CA GLY A 172 5.39 -19.45 -1.84
C GLY A 172 6.09 -20.48 -2.71
N ILE A 173 7.30 -20.18 -3.16
CA ILE A 173 8.18 -21.16 -3.84
C ILE A 173 9.33 -21.51 -2.91
N CYS A 174 9.50 -22.80 -2.62
CA CYS A 174 10.72 -23.29 -2.00
C CYS A 174 11.88 -23.20 -3.00
N LEU A 175 12.90 -22.40 -2.70
CA LEU A 175 14.05 -22.20 -3.58
C LEU A 175 15.07 -23.35 -3.52
N GLU A 176 14.87 -24.32 -2.62
CA GLU A 176 15.71 -25.52 -2.52
C GLU A 176 15.23 -26.64 -3.46
N ASN A 177 13.92 -26.82 -3.65
CA ASN A 177 13.35 -27.93 -4.42
C ASN A 177 12.27 -27.55 -5.46
N GLY A 178 11.84 -26.29 -5.49
CA GLY A 178 10.84 -25.79 -6.45
C GLY A 178 9.38 -26.05 -6.09
N GLN A 179 9.10 -26.56 -4.89
CA GLN A 179 7.73 -26.75 -4.40
C GLN A 179 6.98 -25.41 -4.36
N ILE A 180 5.75 -25.41 -4.87
CA ILE A 180 4.85 -24.25 -4.84
C ILE A 180 3.76 -24.50 -3.80
N THR A 181 3.44 -23.47 -3.03
CA THR A 181 2.33 -23.48 -2.07
C THR A 181 1.44 -22.27 -2.33
N ASP A 182 0.14 -22.51 -2.52
CA ASP A 182 -0.88 -21.47 -2.65
C ASP A 182 -1.31 -20.97 -1.26
N ASN A 183 -1.86 -19.75 -1.19
CA ASN A 183 -2.24 -19.08 0.07
C ASN A 183 -1.10 -19.02 1.10
N PHE A 184 0.14 -18.85 0.62
CA PHE A 184 1.33 -18.99 1.45
C PHE A 184 1.35 -18.03 2.64
N TYR A 185 0.96 -16.77 2.43
CA TYR A 185 0.90 -15.77 3.50
C TYR A 185 -0.01 -16.18 4.66
N ASP A 186 -1.14 -16.85 4.39
CA ASP A 186 -2.04 -17.32 5.44
C ASP A 186 -1.41 -18.37 6.35
N LEU A 187 -0.46 -19.14 5.84
CA LEU A 187 0.29 -20.14 6.60
C LEU A 187 1.30 -19.51 7.56
N ILE A 188 1.83 -18.34 7.21
CA ILE A 188 2.95 -17.72 7.93
C ILE A 188 2.58 -16.44 8.70
N LYS A 189 1.40 -15.84 8.47
CA LYS A 189 1.01 -14.54 9.03
C LYS A 189 1.06 -14.44 10.56
N ASN A 190 0.96 -15.57 11.25
CA ASN A 190 0.97 -15.64 12.71
C ASN A 190 2.35 -16.00 13.29
N ILE A 191 3.35 -16.26 12.44
CA ILE A 191 4.70 -16.57 12.89
C ILE A 191 5.41 -15.25 13.18
N PRO A 192 5.93 -15.01 14.40
CA PRO A 192 6.70 -13.82 14.69
C PRO A 192 8.02 -13.85 13.93
N MET A 193 8.22 -12.88 13.05
CA MET A 193 9.41 -12.80 12.19
C MET A 193 10.38 -11.69 12.65
N GLU A 194 11.66 -11.86 12.34
CA GLU A 194 12.71 -10.83 12.44
C GLU A 194 13.44 -10.66 11.11
N THR A 195 13.98 -9.46 10.88
CA THR A 195 14.80 -9.16 9.71
C THR A 195 16.12 -9.89 9.79
N VAL A 196 16.68 -10.25 8.63
CA VAL A 196 17.97 -10.97 8.59
C VAL A 196 19.01 -10.14 7.85
N SER A 197 20.22 -10.07 8.42
CA SER A 197 21.38 -9.45 7.78
C SER A 197 21.84 -10.26 6.56
N GLU A 198 22.71 -9.68 5.73
CA GLU A 198 23.22 -10.33 4.52
C GLU A 198 24.10 -11.55 4.81
N THR A 199 24.80 -11.54 5.93
CA THR A 199 25.86 -12.51 6.28
C THR A 199 25.38 -13.74 7.05
N GLU A 200 24.14 -13.75 7.52
CA GLU A 200 23.64 -14.75 8.48
C GLU A 200 23.08 -16.04 7.87
N LEU A 201 22.94 -16.14 6.54
CA LEU A 201 22.15 -17.20 5.93
C LEU A 201 22.94 -17.98 4.88
N CYS A 202 23.24 -19.23 5.22
CA CYS A 202 23.69 -20.22 4.27
C CYS A 202 22.54 -20.61 3.34
N LEU A 203 22.58 -20.12 2.10
CA LEU A 203 21.58 -20.40 1.08
C LEU A 203 21.87 -21.74 0.40
N ASN A 204 21.08 -22.78 0.71
CA ASN A 204 20.98 -23.98 -0.14
C ASN A 204 19.98 -23.77 -1.30
N ALA A 205 19.88 -22.54 -1.82
CA ALA A 205 18.99 -22.25 -2.93
C ALA A 205 19.56 -22.87 -4.22
N THR A 206 18.83 -23.80 -4.81
CA THR A 206 19.16 -24.40 -6.11
C THR A 206 18.50 -23.62 -7.24
N LEU A 207 17.35 -22.99 -6.97
CA LEU A 207 16.60 -22.18 -7.92
C LEU A 207 17.02 -20.70 -7.88
N SER A 208 17.26 -20.15 -9.06
CA SER A 208 17.41 -18.71 -9.24
C SER A 208 16.06 -17.99 -9.15
N PHE A 209 16.07 -16.69 -8.82
CA PHE A 209 14.86 -15.86 -8.84
C PHE A 209 14.18 -15.84 -10.21
N THR A 210 14.95 -15.86 -11.30
CA THR A 210 14.40 -15.90 -12.66
C THR A 210 13.63 -17.20 -12.92
N ALA A 211 14.18 -18.34 -12.50
CA ALA A 211 13.50 -19.63 -12.61
C ALA A 211 12.23 -19.68 -11.73
N ALA A 212 12.33 -19.18 -10.49
CA ALA A 212 11.19 -19.05 -9.60
C ALA A 212 10.06 -18.19 -10.21
N ASN A 213 10.41 -17.06 -10.83
CA ASN A 213 9.45 -16.18 -11.50
C ASN A 213 8.76 -16.87 -12.69
N GLN A 214 9.49 -17.65 -13.48
CA GLN A 214 8.90 -18.44 -14.58
C GLN A 214 7.91 -19.49 -14.06
N ILE A 215 8.22 -20.13 -12.93
CA ILE A 215 7.34 -21.10 -12.27
C ILE A 215 6.03 -20.43 -11.81
N ILE A 216 6.12 -19.31 -11.10
CA ILE A 216 4.92 -18.54 -10.67
C ILE A 216 4.11 -18.07 -11.86
N ARG A 217 4.76 -17.53 -12.90
CA ARG A 217 4.06 -17.07 -14.12
C ARG A 217 3.24 -18.20 -14.74
N ARG A 218 3.84 -19.38 -14.91
CA ARG A 218 3.14 -20.56 -15.44
C ARG A 218 1.99 -21.01 -14.54
N ARG A 219 2.18 -20.97 -13.21
CA ARG A 219 1.13 -21.31 -12.23
C ARG A 219 -0.07 -20.36 -12.34
N ILE A 220 0.19 -19.06 -12.47
CA ILE A 220 -0.86 -18.04 -12.61
C ILE A 220 -1.58 -18.18 -13.95
N GLU A 221 -0.84 -18.37 -15.05
CA GLU A 221 -1.44 -18.61 -16.38
C GLU A 221 -2.38 -19.83 -16.34
N GLN A 222 -1.94 -20.93 -15.74
CA GLN A 222 -2.77 -22.13 -15.56
C GLN A 222 -4.01 -21.87 -14.71
N TYR A 223 -3.86 -21.12 -13.60
CA TYR A 223 -4.98 -20.76 -12.74
C TYR A 223 -6.01 -19.91 -13.49
N ILE A 224 -5.56 -18.85 -14.18
CA ILE A 224 -6.43 -17.96 -14.96
C ILE A 224 -7.16 -18.73 -16.06
N HIS A 225 -6.48 -19.62 -16.78
CA HIS A 225 -7.08 -20.43 -17.85
C HIS A 225 -8.18 -21.39 -17.37
N GLN A 226 -8.20 -21.74 -16.09
CA GLN A 226 -9.22 -22.63 -15.51
C GLN A 226 -10.46 -21.86 -15.04
N LEU A 227 -10.40 -20.52 -14.95
CA LEU A 227 -11.52 -19.70 -14.52
C LEU A 227 -12.53 -19.49 -15.67
N PRO A 228 -13.82 -19.31 -15.35
CA PRO A 228 -14.81 -18.90 -16.34
C PRO A 228 -14.46 -17.54 -16.96
N HIS A 229 -14.45 -17.49 -18.30
CA HIS A 229 -14.15 -16.27 -19.07
C HIS A 229 -15.39 -15.58 -19.64
N ASP A 230 -16.59 -15.95 -19.18
CA ASP A 230 -17.87 -15.39 -19.65
C ASP A 230 -17.88 -13.86 -19.57
N TRP A 231 -17.27 -13.33 -18.50
CA TRP A 231 -17.16 -11.89 -18.30
C TRP A 231 -16.45 -11.16 -19.45
N ALA A 232 -15.38 -11.76 -19.99
CA ALA A 232 -14.60 -11.14 -21.06
C ALA A 232 -15.35 -11.22 -22.40
N ILE A 233 -16.12 -12.30 -22.60
CA ILE A 233 -16.97 -12.48 -23.77
C ILE A 233 -18.09 -11.43 -23.75
N THR A 234 -18.82 -11.30 -22.65
CA THR A 234 -19.88 -10.30 -22.49
C THR A 234 -19.34 -8.89 -22.61
N ALA A 235 -18.22 -8.57 -21.97
CA ALA A 235 -17.58 -7.26 -22.08
C ALA A 235 -17.16 -6.93 -23.53
N SER A 236 -16.67 -7.93 -24.27
CA SER A 236 -16.30 -7.75 -25.69
C SER A 236 -17.52 -7.51 -26.59
N GLN A 237 -18.66 -8.14 -26.29
CA GLN A 237 -19.93 -7.86 -26.98
C GLN A 237 -20.41 -6.44 -26.69
N HIS A 238 -20.49 -6.06 -25.41
CA HIS A 238 -20.86 -4.68 -25.02
C HIS A 238 -19.93 -3.65 -25.65
N TRP A 239 -18.62 -3.91 -25.68
CA TRP A 239 -17.66 -3.02 -26.31
C TRP A 239 -17.92 -2.85 -27.82
N ALA A 240 -18.23 -3.94 -28.53
CA ALA A 240 -18.56 -3.89 -29.95
C ALA A 240 -19.86 -3.09 -30.20
N ASP A 241 -20.89 -3.29 -29.39
CA ASP A 241 -22.15 -2.56 -29.49
C ASP A 241 -21.95 -1.04 -29.26
N GLU A 242 -21.15 -0.66 -28.27
CA GLU A 242 -20.79 0.73 -27.98
C GLU A 242 -19.99 1.38 -29.12
N ILE A 243 -19.07 0.64 -29.76
CA ILE A 243 -18.37 1.12 -30.95
C ILE A 243 -19.37 1.45 -32.07
N VAL A 244 -20.29 0.52 -32.36
CA VAL A 244 -21.32 0.72 -33.41
C VAL A 244 -22.19 1.93 -33.09
N GLN A 245 -22.55 2.13 -31.82
CA GLN A 245 -23.33 3.29 -31.40
C GLN A 245 -22.58 4.61 -31.61
N ILE A 246 -21.29 4.67 -31.23
CA ILE A 246 -20.45 5.85 -31.46
C ILE A 246 -20.33 6.12 -32.97
N GLU A 247 -20.03 5.10 -33.77
CA GLU A 247 -19.92 5.24 -35.22
C GLU A 247 -21.21 5.78 -35.84
N THR A 248 -22.36 5.21 -35.46
CA THR A 248 -23.68 5.64 -35.95
C THR A 248 -23.98 7.09 -35.57
N TYR A 249 -23.67 7.50 -34.35
CA TYR A 249 -23.83 8.88 -33.89
C TYR A 249 -23.01 9.86 -34.73
N TYR A 250 -21.70 9.61 -34.90
CA TYR A 250 -20.84 10.50 -35.69
C TYR A 250 -21.18 10.47 -37.18
N GLN A 251 -21.60 9.33 -37.72
CA GLN A 251 -22.13 9.25 -39.10
C GLN A 251 -23.38 10.12 -39.29
N SER A 252 -24.27 10.19 -38.29
CA SER A 252 -25.47 11.04 -38.35
C SER A 252 -25.19 12.54 -38.30
N LEU A 253 -24.03 12.94 -37.76
CA LEU A 253 -23.58 14.34 -37.67
C LEU A 253 -22.79 14.82 -38.90
N ALA A 254 -22.35 13.90 -39.75
CA ALA A 254 -21.53 14.20 -40.93
C ALA A 254 -22.27 14.93 -42.08
N PRO A 255 -23.57 14.70 -42.33
CA PRO A 255 -24.32 15.49 -43.31
C PRO A 255 -24.28 16.99 -42.95
N ASP A 256 -24.21 17.85 -43.96
CA ASP A 256 -24.20 19.32 -43.83
C ASP A 256 -22.97 19.94 -43.13
N LYS A 257 -21.85 19.19 -43.02
CA LYS A 257 -20.58 19.66 -42.44
C LYS A 257 -19.52 19.99 -43.48
N ASP A 258 -18.78 21.07 -43.23
CA ASP A 258 -17.63 21.46 -44.05
C ASP A 258 -16.41 20.56 -43.77
N VAL A 259 -15.41 20.59 -44.69
CA VAL A 259 -14.19 19.77 -44.59
C VAL A 259 -13.44 19.97 -43.26
N SER A 260 -13.38 21.20 -42.77
CA SER A 260 -12.75 21.50 -41.48
C SER A 260 -13.52 20.92 -40.30
N GLU A 261 -14.86 20.94 -40.36
CA GLU A 261 -15.73 20.41 -39.30
C GLU A 261 -15.70 18.87 -39.28
N LEU A 262 -15.65 18.23 -40.46
CA LEU A 262 -15.48 16.78 -40.58
C LEU A 262 -14.16 16.30 -39.97
N ALA A 263 -13.06 17.02 -40.18
CA ALA A 263 -11.77 16.70 -39.58
C ALA A 263 -11.79 16.82 -38.04
N MET A 264 -12.49 17.84 -37.51
CA MET A 264 -12.68 18.00 -36.06
C MET A 264 -13.52 16.87 -35.47
N LEU A 265 -14.65 16.52 -36.11
CA LEU A 265 -15.52 15.42 -35.68
C LEU A 265 -14.80 14.07 -35.71
N GLU A 266 -13.99 13.81 -36.73
CA GLU A 266 -13.19 12.57 -36.82
C GLU A 266 -12.19 12.47 -35.67
N SER A 267 -11.52 13.58 -35.34
CA SER A 267 -10.61 13.65 -34.19
C SER A 267 -11.32 13.40 -32.85
N GLU A 268 -12.49 14.01 -32.65
CA GLU A 268 -13.31 13.80 -31.44
C GLU A 268 -13.78 12.34 -31.35
N LYS A 269 -14.23 11.76 -32.47
CA LYS A 269 -14.64 10.35 -32.56
C LYS A 269 -13.47 9.44 -32.19
N GLN A 270 -12.30 9.64 -32.77
CA GLN A 270 -11.09 8.86 -32.45
C GLN A 270 -10.71 8.97 -30.98
N TYR A 271 -10.76 10.17 -30.41
CA TYR A 271 -10.52 10.37 -28.99
C TYR A 271 -11.52 9.57 -28.14
N LYS A 272 -12.82 9.60 -28.46
CA LYS A 272 -13.84 8.81 -27.74
C LYS A 272 -13.63 7.31 -27.86
N LEU A 273 -13.29 6.81 -29.05
CA LEU A 273 -12.98 5.39 -29.25
C LEU A 273 -11.78 4.94 -28.42
N GLN A 274 -10.74 5.77 -28.29
CA GLN A 274 -9.59 5.47 -27.43
C GLN A 274 -9.96 5.45 -25.93
N GLN A 275 -10.83 6.35 -25.48
CA GLN A 275 -11.33 6.32 -24.10
C GLN A 275 -12.21 5.09 -23.85
N LEU A 276 -13.04 4.72 -24.83
CA LEU A 276 -13.88 3.53 -24.78
C LEU A 276 -13.02 2.26 -24.69
N GLU A 277 -11.98 2.13 -25.53
CA GLU A 277 -11.06 0.99 -25.47
C GLU A 277 -10.43 0.84 -24.08
N LYS A 278 -9.92 1.93 -23.49
CA LYS A 278 -9.32 1.90 -22.14
C LYS A 278 -10.29 1.44 -21.05
N ARG A 279 -11.60 1.65 -21.25
CA ARG A 279 -12.63 1.34 -20.27
C ARG A 279 -13.25 -0.03 -20.48
N TYR A 280 -13.51 -0.44 -21.72
CA TYR A 280 -14.32 -1.61 -22.03
C TYR A 280 -13.52 -2.80 -22.54
N ARG A 281 -12.29 -2.59 -23.05
CA ARG A 281 -11.46 -3.69 -23.54
C ARG A 281 -11.15 -4.65 -22.38
N PRO A 282 -11.63 -5.91 -22.42
CA PRO A 282 -11.39 -6.84 -21.34
C PRO A 282 -9.91 -7.22 -21.30
N HIS A 283 -9.29 -7.07 -20.14
CA HIS A 283 -7.93 -7.53 -19.92
C HIS A 283 -7.70 -7.88 -18.45
N ILE A 284 -6.62 -8.62 -18.19
CA ILE A 284 -6.20 -9.01 -16.85
C ILE A 284 -4.89 -8.31 -16.55
N GLU A 285 -4.88 -7.52 -15.48
CA GLU A 285 -3.67 -6.92 -14.92
C GLU A 285 -3.21 -7.75 -13.72
N ILE A 286 -1.93 -8.10 -13.67
CA ILE A 286 -1.32 -8.80 -12.55
C ILE A 286 -0.24 -7.90 -11.99
N GLU A 287 -0.40 -7.51 -10.74
CA GLU A 287 0.54 -6.62 -10.05
C GLU A 287 1.14 -7.36 -8.85
N ALA A 288 2.47 -7.39 -8.76
CA ALA A 288 3.15 -7.86 -7.56
C ALA A 288 3.14 -6.76 -6.50
N LYS A 289 2.40 -7.01 -5.41
CA LYS A 289 2.27 -6.07 -4.30
C LYS A 289 3.38 -6.23 -3.27
N GLN A 290 3.86 -7.46 -3.07
CA GLN A 290 4.93 -7.75 -2.13
C GLN A 290 5.72 -8.97 -2.56
N ILE A 291 7.03 -8.91 -2.41
CA ILE A 291 7.97 -10.02 -2.59
C ILE A 291 8.77 -10.17 -1.30
N ALA A 292 8.81 -11.36 -0.73
CA ALA A 292 9.61 -11.61 0.46
C ALA A 292 10.46 -12.87 0.34
N LEU A 293 11.69 -12.80 0.82
CA LEU A 293 12.55 -13.95 1.02
C LEU A 293 12.45 -14.39 2.48
N ILE A 294 11.84 -15.54 2.70
CA ILE A 294 11.45 -16.04 4.02
C ILE A 294 12.22 -17.33 4.30
N TYR A 295 12.95 -17.36 5.41
CA TYR A 295 13.76 -18.50 5.80
C TYR A 295 13.03 -19.30 6.86
N LEU A 296 12.41 -20.42 6.46
CA LEU A 296 11.61 -21.25 7.36
C LEU A 296 12.41 -22.47 7.82
N PRO A 297 12.30 -22.89 9.09
CA PRO A 297 12.92 -24.12 9.55
C PRO A 297 12.31 -25.33 8.85
N LEU A 298 13.14 -26.31 8.51
CA LEU A 298 12.66 -27.60 8.04
C LEU A 298 12.02 -28.36 9.22
N HIS A 299 10.69 -28.31 9.34
CA HIS A 299 9.99 -29.25 10.21
C HIS A 299 9.96 -30.63 9.53
N ARG A 300 10.65 -31.59 10.13
CA ARG A 300 10.45 -33.02 9.86
C ARG A 300 9.16 -33.51 10.50
#